data_AF-A0A737VQP3-F1
#
_entry.id   AF-A0A737VQP3-F1
#
_cell.length_a   1.000
_cell.length_b   1.000
_cell.length_c   1.000
_cell.angle_alpha   90.00
_cell.angle_beta   90.00
_cell.angle_gamma   90.00
#
_symmetry.space_group_name_H-M   'P 1'
#
loop_
_entity.id
_entity.type
_entity.pdbx_description
1 polymer ?
#
loop_
_entity_poly.entity_id
_entity_poly.type
_entity_poly.pdbx_seq_one_letter_code
_entity_poly.pdbx_strand_id
1 'polypeptide(L)' 'MSARSRALIPLSAEQQAAMQAVAVTEQRRRQGRTLSAWPYASAFFRCLNGSRRISLTDLRFF' A
#
# COMPACT_ATOMS: atom_id res chain seq x y z
N MET A 1 11.39 2.52 18.02
CA MET A 1 11.14 1.07 18.19
C MET A 1 11.05 0.44 16.80
N SER A 2 12.14 -0.13 16.27
CA SER A 2 12.11 -0.80 14.96
C SER A 2 11.51 -2.19 15.15
N ALA A 3 10.33 -2.44 14.58
CA ALA A 3 9.73 -3.77 14.56
C ALA A 3 10.65 -4.68 13.73
N ARG A 4 11.36 -5.59 14.42
CA ARG A 4 12.30 -6.52 13.79
C ARG A 4 11.53 -7.41 12.83
N SER A 5 11.60 -7.09 11.54
CA SER A 5 10.90 -7.81 10.48
C SER A 5 11.29 -9.28 10.52
N ARG A 6 10.28 -10.16 10.55
CA ARG A 6 10.44 -11.64 10.55
C ARG A 6 10.44 -12.23 9.15
N ALA A 7 10.53 -11.39 8.11
CA ALA A 7 10.57 -11.85 6.74
C ALA A 7 11.89 -12.59 6.48
N LEU A 8 11.80 -13.76 5.84
CA LEU A 8 12.97 -14.57 5.45
C LEU A 8 13.84 -13.86 4.38
N ILE A 9 13.23 -12.90 3.67
CA ILE A 9 13.90 -12.04 2.70
C ILE A 9 13.60 -10.60 3.13
N PRO A 10 14.61 -9.73 3.27
CA PRO A 10 14.37 -8.31 3.52
C PRO A 10 13.65 -7.72 2.31
N LEU A 11 12.38 -7.36 2.49
CA LEU A 11 11.61 -6.64 1.49
C LEU A 11 11.96 -5.16 1.57
N SER A 12 12.06 -4.52 0.40
CA SER A 12 12.17 -3.06 0.35
C SER A 12 10.87 -2.42 0.90
N ALA A 13 10.94 -1.15 1.32
CA ALA A 13 9.77 -0.45 1.85
C ALA A 13 8.63 -0.42 0.82
N GLU A 14 8.97 -0.32 -0.46
CA GLU A 14 8.09 -0.36 -1.61
C GLU A 14 7.39 -1.71 -1.74
N GLN A 15 8.14 -2.82 -1.69
CA GLN A 15 7.56 -4.16 -1.75
C GLN A 15 6.65 -4.44 -0.56
N GLN A 16 7.05 -4.01 0.63
CA GLN A 16 6.23 -4.13 1.83
C GLN A 16 4.94 -3.31 1.69
N ALA A 17 5.01 -2.08 1.19
CA ALA A 17 3.85 -1.25 0.92
C ALA A 17 2.92 -1.87 -0.14
N ALA A 18 3.46 -2.49 -1.18
CA ALA A 18 2.70 -3.20 -2.21
C ALA A 18 1.92 -4.38 -1.60
N MET A 19 2.57 -5.23 -0.80
CA MET A 19 1.89 -6.34 -0.13
C MET A 19 0.79 -5.86 0.82
N GLN A 20 1.07 -4.82 1.61
CA GLN A 20 0.08 -4.25 2.53
C GLN A 20 -1.12 -3.65 1.77
N ALA A 21 -0.86 -2.96 0.65
CA ALA A 21 -1.90 -2.39 -0.18
C ALA A 21 -2.87 -3.44 -0.71
N VAL A 22 -2.35 -4.59 -1.17
CA VAL A 22 -3.16 -5.74 -1.61
C VAL A 22 -4.00 -6.27 -0.45
N ALA A 23 -3.37 -6.55 0.70
CA ALA A 23 -4.05 -7.12 1.85
C ALA A 23 -5.21 -6.22 2.34
N VAL A 24 -4.97 -4.91 2.48
CA VAL A 24 -5.98 -3.94 2.94
C VAL A 24 -7.11 -3.78 1.92
N THR A 25 -6.78 -3.72 0.64
CA THR A 25 -7.78 -3.55 -0.43
C THR A 25 -8.69 -4.76 -0.52
N GLU A 26 -8.13 -5.96 -0.51
CA GLU A 26 -8.91 -7.20 -0.57
C GLU A 26 -9.75 -7.42 0.69
N GLN A 27 -9.24 -7.07 1.87
CA GLN A 27 -10.04 -7.12 3.08
C GLN A 27 -11.26 -6.19 2.99
N ARG A 28 -11.10 -4.96 2.49
CA ARG A 28 -12.22 -4.03 2.30
C ARG A 28 -13.22 -4.54 1.27
N ARG A 29 -12.73 -5.13 0.19
CA ARG A 29 -13.57 -5.76 -0.84
C ARG A 29 -14.42 -6.89 -0.26
N ARG A 30 -13.82 -7.79 0.53
CA ARG A 30 -14.53 -8.88 1.24
C ARG A 30 -15.57 -8.36 2.24
N GLN A 31 -15.31 -7.22 2.85
CA GLN A 31 -16.24 -6.54 3.76
C GLN A 31 -17.37 -5.79 3.03
N GLY A 32 -17.43 -5.81 1.70
CA GLY A 32 -18.44 -5.09 0.92
C GLY A 32 -18.29 -3.57 0.99
N ARG A 33 -17.12 -3.04 1.38
CA ARG A 33 -16.90 -1.59 1.46
C ARG A 33 -16.73 -0.99 0.08
N THR A 34 -17.23 0.23 -0.10
CA THR A 34 -16.97 1.04 -1.29
C THR A 34 -15.46 1.28 -1.43
N LEU A 35 -14.93 0.96 -2.60
CA LEU A 35 -13.54 1.16 -2.97
C LEU A 35 -13.38 2.47 -3.73
N SER A 36 -12.20 3.09 -3.66
CA SER A 36 -11.89 4.23 -4.53
C SER A 36 -11.75 3.78 -5.99
N ALA A 37 -11.78 4.73 -6.93
CA ALA A 37 -11.60 4.44 -8.36
C ALA A 37 -10.31 3.65 -8.66
N TRP A 38 -9.24 3.92 -7.89
CA TRP A 38 -7.93 3.25 -8.00
C TRP A 38 -7.51 2.66 -6.65
N PRO A 39 -8.11 1.55 -6.20
CA PRO A 39 -8.04 1.15 -4.80
C PRO A 39 -6.66 0.64 -4.39
N TYR A 40 -6.00 -0.14 -5.26
CA TYR A 40 -4.63 -0.62 -5.02
C TYR A 40 -3.61 0.51 -5.03
N ALA A 41 -3.66 1.41 -6.02
CA ALA A 41 -2.74 2.55 -6.08
C ALA A 41 -2.94 3.48 -4.87
N SER A 42 -4.19 3.76 -4.51
CA SER A 42 -4.53 4.58 -3.34
C SER A 42 -4.01 3.95 -2.04
N ALA A 43 -4.13 2.63 -1.90
CA ALA A 43 -3.64 1.91 -0.73
C ALA A 43 -2.10 1.82 -0.70
N PHE A 44 -1.46 1.69 -1.87
CA PHE A 44 -0.01 1.64 -2.02
C PHE A 44 0.66 2.92 -1.55
N PHE A 45 0.31 4.07 -2.13
CA PHE A 45 0.90 5.35 -1.71
C PHE A 45 0.57 5.65 -0.24
N ARG A 46 -0.62 5.28 0.23
CA ARG A 46 -0.95 5.37 1.65
C ARG A 46 -0.04 4.53 2.54
N CYS A 47 0.34 3.32 2.13
CA CYS A 47 1.27 2.47 2.85
C CYS A 47 2.72 2.96 2.71
N LEU A 48 3.10 3.53 1.57
CA LEU A 48 4.47 3.94 1.26
C LEU A 48 4.84 5.29 1.87
N ASN A 49 3.98 6.30 1.71
CA ASN A 49 4.27 7.70 2.07
C ASN A 49 3.18 8.34 2.96
N GLY A 50 2.17 7.57 3.38
CA GLY A 50 1.07 8.07 4.22
C GLY A 50 0.04 8.92 3.47
N SER A 51 0.24 9.20 2.19
CA SER A 51 -0.65 10.07 1.42
C SER A 51 -1.96 9.38 1.10
N ARG A 52 -3.05 10.15 1.17
CA ARG A 52 -4.39 9.73 0.75
C ARG A 52 -4.72 10.15 -0.69
N ARG A 53 -3.88 11.01 -1.29
CA ARG A 53 -4.01 11.55 -2.64
C ARG A 53 -2.79 11.16 -3.46
N ILE A 54 -3.01 10.71 -4.69
CA ILE A 54 -1.93 10.41 -5.63
C ILE A 54 -1.58 11.72 -6.34
N SER A 55 -0.36 12.20 -6.15
CA SER A 55 0.18 13.40 -6.79
C SER A 55 0.90 13.07 -8.10
N LEU A 56 1.21 14.09 -8.91
CA LEU A 56 2.05 13.91 -10.11
C LEU A 56 3.45 13.42 -9.75
N THR A 57 3.97 13.76 -8.57
CA THR A 57 5.26 13.26 -8.08
C THR A 57 5.19 11.77 -7.78
N ASP A 58 4.07 11.29 -7.23
CA ASP A 58 3.85 9.86 -6.98
C ASP A 58 3.82 9.04 -8.27
N LEU A 59 3.38 9.62 -9.39
CA LEU A 59 3.36 8.93 -10.68
C LEU A 59 4.76 8.72 -11.28
N ARG A 60 5.76 9.50 -10.88
CA ARG A 60 7.16 9.33 -11.31
C ARG A 60 7.86 8.15 -10.63
N PHE A 61 7.14 7.45 -9.77
CA PHE A 61 7.65 6.28 -9.07
C PHE A 61 7.83 5.06 -10.00
N PHE A 62 7.16 5.05 -11.16
CA PHE A 62 7.32 4.05 -12.22
C PHE A 62 8.18 4.60 -13.37
#